data_AF-A0A6I3U662-F1
#
_entry.id   AF-A0A6I3U662-F1
#
_cell.length_a   1.000
_cell.length_b   1.000
_cell.length_c   1.000
_cell.angle_alpha   90.00
_cell.angle_beta   90.00
_cell.angle_gamma   90.00
#
_symmetry.space_group_name_H-M   'P 1'
#
loop_
_entity.id
_entity.type
_entity.pdbx_description
1 polymer ?
#
loop_
_entity_poly.entity_id
_entity_poly.type
_entity_poly.pdbx_seq_one_letter_code
_entity_poly.pdbx_strand_id
1 'polypeptide(L)' 'MIKILAACGAGVNSSHQIKSALEEELSNRGYDVHCDAVMVK' A
#
# COMPACT_ATOMS: atom_id res chain seq x y z
N MET A 1 7.53 -9.04 -9.21
CA MET A 1 7.47 -8.13 -8.05
C MET A 1 7.25 -6.69 -8.48
N ILE A 2 6.01 -6.22 -8.36
CA ILE A 2 5.63 -4.82 -8.54
C ILE A 2 5.82 -4.10 -7.20
N LYS A 3 6.50 -2.95 -7.20
CA LYS A 3 6.72 -2.14 -6.00
C LYS A 3 5.84 -0.91 -5.99
N ILE A 4 5.16 -0.65 -4.88
CA ILE A 4 4.15 0.40 -4.74
C ILE A 4 4.47 1.23 -3.50
N LEU A 5 4.27 2.55 -3.56
CA LEU A 5 4.43 3.46 -2.42
C LEU A 5 3.09 4.11 -2.12
N ALA A 6 2.48 3.77 -1.00
CA ALA A 6 1.25 4.36 -0.48
C ALA A 6 1.59 5.56 0.41
N ALA A 7 1.08 6.74 0.03
CA ALA A 7 1.34 7.99 0.70
C ALA A 7 0.04 8.82 0.76
N CYS A 8 -0.44 9.10 1.97
CA CYS A 8 -1.66 9.88 2.20
C CYS A 8 -1.36 11.09 3.08
N GLY A 9 -1.80 12.28 2.63
CA GLY A 9 -1.69 13.52 3.39
C GLY A 9 -2.63 13.60 4.61
N ALA A 10 -3.61 12.70 4.71
CA ALA A 10 -4.49 12.61 5.87
C ALA A 10 -3.80 11.96 7.10
N GLY A 11 -2.63 11.36 6.92
CA GLY A 11 -1.83 10.76 7.97
C GLY A 11 -1.41 9.32 7.69
N VAL A 12 -0.52 8.81 8.55
CA VAL A 12 0.13 7.50 8.38
C VAL A 12 -0.85 6.32 8.45
N ASN A 13 -1.94 6.45 9.22
CA ASN A 13 -2.97 5.41 9.33
C ASN A 13 -3.65 5.12 7.99
N SER A 14 -3.98 6.18 7.23
CA SER A 14 -4.57 6.04 5.90
C SER A 14 -3.60 5.41 4.91
N SER A 15 -2.31 5.77 4.95
CA SER A 15 -1.28 5.12 4.11
C SER A 15 -1.18 3.62 4.40
N HIS A 16 -1.22 3.19 5.67
CA HIS A 16 -1.18 1.78 6.04
C HIS A 16 -2.43 1.00 5.63
N GLN A 17 -3.62 1.59 5.77
CA GLN A 17 -4.87 0.97 5.31
C GLN A 17 -4.85 0.72 3.80
N ILE A 18 -4.40 1.71 3.03
CA ILE A 18 -4.25 1.58 1.57
C ILE A 18 -3.23 0.50 1.24
N LYS A 19 -2.06 0.48 1.91
CA LYS A 19 -1.06 -0.57 1.73
C LYS A 19 -1.67 -1.96 1.91
N SER A 20 -2.33 -2.20 3.04
CA SER A 20 -2.86 -3.53 3.36
C SER A 20 -3.94 -3.99 2.38
N ALA A 21 -4.92 -3.13 2.07
CA ALA A 21 -5.99 -3.45 1.13
C ALA A 21 -5.45 -3.76 -0.27
N LEU A 22 -4.39 -3.07 -0.68
CA LEU A 22 -3.83 -3.17 -2.02
C LEU A 22 -2.90 -4.38 -2.17
N GLU A 23 -2.12 -4.72 -1.13
CA GLU A 23 -1.37 -5.98 -1.08
C GLU A 23 -2.32 -7.19 -1.06
N GLU A 24 -3.39 -7.16 -0.26
CA GLU A 24 -4.38 -8.24 -0.18
C GLU A 24 -5.06 -8.49 -1.53
N GLU A 25 -5.65 -7.45 -2.13
CA GLU A 25 -6.43 -7.59 -3.35
C GLU A 25 -5.59 -7.99 -4.57
N LEU A 26 -4.38 -7.44 -4.70
CA LEU A 26 -3.49 -7.79 -5.81
C LEU A 26 -2.85 -9.17 -5.64
N SER A 27 -2.51 -9.56 -4.40
CA SER A 27 -2.05 -10.92 -4.12
C SER A 27 -3.15 -11.94 -4.42
N ASN A 28 -4.40 -11.66 -4.05
CA ASN A 28 -5.56 -12.51 -4.36
C ASN A 28 -5.77 -12.68 -5.88
N ARG A 29 -5.35 -11.71 -6.69
CA ARG A 29 -5.41 -11.76 -8.16
C ARG A 29 -4.18 -12.43 -8.80
N GLY A 30 -3.24 -12.94 -7.99
CA GLY A 30 -2.03 -13.62 -8.44
C GLY A 30 -0.87 -12.70 -8.81
N TYR A 31 -0.93 -11.42 -8.45
CA TYR A 31 0.19 -10.51 -8.66
C TYR A 31 1.18 -10.58 -7.50
N ASP A 32 2.46 -10.68 -7.83
CA ASP A 32 3.56 -10.53 -6.89
C ASP A 32 3.81 -9.03 -6.65
N VAL A 33 3.30 -8.51 -5.53
CA VAL A 33 3.32 -7.09 -5.16
C VAL A 33 3.97 -6.86 -3.80
N HIS A 34 4.61 -5.71 -3.65
CA HIS A 34 5.11 -5.19 -2.37
C HIS A 34 4.75 -3.70 -2.28
N CYS A 35 4.08 -3.31 -1.20
CA CYS A 35 3.66 -1.94 -0.98
C CYS A 35 4.30 -1.36 0.29
N ASP A 36 5.02 -0.25 0.15
CA ASP A 36 5.55 0.54 1.25
C ASP A 36 4.57 1.64 1.63
N ALA A 37 4.44 1.93 2.92
CA ALA A 37 3.59 3.02 3.41
C ALA A 37 4.48 4.12 4.01
N VAL A 38 4.27 5.36 3.58
CA VAL A 38 4.98 6.53 4.11
C VAL A 38 4.01 7.60 4.58
N MET A 39 4.45 8.34 5.60
CA MET A 39 3.78 9.56 6.04
C MET A 39 4.31 10.73 5.21
N VAL A 40 3.41 11.44 4.55
CA VAL A 40 3.74 12.72 3.89
C VAL A 40 3.58 13.81 4.95
N LYS A 41 4.65 14.56 5.21
CA LYS A 41 4.63 15.74 6.10
C LYS A 41 4.15 16.97 5.35
#